data_AF-A0A2N5A4Q4-F1
#
_entry.id   AF-A0A2N5A4Q4-F1
#
_cell.length_a   1.000
_cell.length_b   1.000
_cell.length_c   1.000
_cell.angle_alpha   90.00
_cell.angle_beta   90.00
_cell.angle_gamma   90.00
#
_symmetry.space_group_name_H-M   'P 1'
#
loop_
_entity.id
_entity.type
_entity.pdbx_description
1 polymer ?
#
loop_
_entity_poly.entity_id
_entity_poly.type
_entity_poly.pdbx_seq_one_letter_code
_entity_poly.pdbx_strand_id
1 'polypeptide(L)'
;RLHGTEWSETQRFYHHLQTLWEQWSAEMSDIAAGVLKLQLATIERTRAEGKWLTRQQVADVQDNIRQALTGLPMPSSRLEAFDNCRELWRECQRWLGDIEATRLAHNQAFTEAMLEQYRGFFDGVESSPLNASQARAVVNGERSLLVLAGAGSGKTSVLVARAGWLLARGEAAAEQILLLAFGRQAAQEMDARIRERLASDDITARTFHSLALHI
;
A
#
# COMPACT_ATOMS: atom_id res chain seq x y z
N ARG A 1 -30.73 -43.99 -36.04
CA ARG A 1 -31.45 -42.79 -35.56
C ARG A 1 -31.02 -42.59 -34.12
N LEU A 2 -30.34 -41.49 -33.80
CA LEU A 2 -30.12 -41.09 -32.40
C LEU A 2 -31.50 -40.70 -31.85
N HIS A 3 -32.10 -41.56 -31.06
CA HIS A 3 -33.27 -41.19 -30.27
C HIS A 3 -32.73 -40.47 -29.02
N GLY A 4 -33.10 -39.20 -28.84
CA GLY A 4 -32.80 -38.48 -27.60
C GLY A 4 -33.54 -39.10 -26.43
N THR A 5 -33.09 -38.83 -25.20
CA THR A 5 -33.81 -39.17 -23.97
C THR A 5 -35.21 -38.55 -23.97
N GLU A 6 -36.19 -39.27 -23.43
CA GLU A 6 -37.54 -38.75 -23.24
C GLU A 6 -37.51 -37.45 -22.41
N TRP A 7 -38.37 -36.49 -22.74
CA TRP A 7 -38.38 -35.18 -22.07
C TRP A 7 -38.56 -35.30 -20.56
N SER A 8 -39.42 -36.22 -20.11
CA SER A 8 -39.68 -36.48 -18.69
C SER A 8 -38.49 -37.10 -17.95
N GLU A 9 -37.64 -37.85 -18.63
CA GLU A 9 -36.39 -38.40 -18.07
C GLU A 9 -35.32 -37.31 -17.98
N THR A 10 -35.25 -36.46 -19.00
CA THR A 10 -34.36 -35.29 -19.03
C THR A 10 -34.68 -34.31 -17.89
N GLN A 11 -35.96 -34.02 -17.64
CA GLN A 11 -36.38 -33.17 -16.52
C GLN A 11 -36.04 -33.78 -15.15
N ARG A 12 -36.28 -35.09 -14.96
CA ARG A 12 -35.93 -35.77 -13.70
C ARG A 12 -34.43 -35.73 -13.43
N PHE A 13 -33.63 -35.98 -14.47
CA PHE A 13 -32.17 -35.89 -14.37
C PHE A 13 -31.70 -34.47 -14.05
N TYR A 14 -32.27 -33.45 -14.70
CA TYR A 14 -31.99 -32.05 -14.42
C TYR A 14 -32.27 -31.70 -12.95
N HIS A 15 -33.45 -32.04 -12.43
CA HIS A 15 -33.79 -31.76 -11.04
C HIS A 15 -32.87 -32.50 -10.06
N HIS A 16 -32.52 -33.75 -10.35
CA HIS A 16 -31.57 -34.51 -9.52
C HIS A 16 -30.19 -33.83 -9.47
N LEU A 17 -29.64 -33.45 -10.62
CA LEU A 17 -28.37 -32.71 -10.69
C LEU A 17 -28.46 -31.35 -9.97
N GLN A 18 -29.59 -30.64 -10.14
CA GLN A 18 -29.81 -29.35 -9.49
C GLN A 18 -29.81 -29.49 -7.96
N THR A 19 -30.49 -30.50 -7.41
CA THR A 19 -30.49 -30.75 -5.96
C THR A 19 -29.09 -31.07 -5.44
N LEU A 20 -28.33 -31.93 -6.13
CA LEU A 20 -26.95 -32.24 -5.75
C LEU A 20 -26.06 -30.99 -5.81
N TRP A 21 -26.22 -30.17 -6.85
CA TRP A 21 -25.49 -28.91 -7.00
C TRP A 21 -25.82 -27.91 -5.90
N GLU A 22 -27.09 -27.77 -5.52
CA GLU A 22 -27.53 -26.89 -4.43
C GLU A 22 -26.98 -27.34 -3.08
N GLN A 23 -27.06 -28.63 -2.76
CA GLN A 23 -26.52 -29.19 -1.52
C GLN A 23 -24.99 -28.99 -1.45
N TRP A 24 -24.26 -29.37 -2.49
CA TRP A 24 -22.82 -29.18 -2.53
C TRP A 24 -22.44 -27.70 -2.45
N SER A 25 -23.17 -26.81 -3.14
CA SER A 25 -22.91 -25.36 -3.05
C SER A 25 -23.09 -24.83 -1.62
N ALA A 26 -24.07 -25.34 -0.88
CA ALA A 26 -24.30 -24.94 0.50
C ALA A 26 -23.12 -25.36 1.40
N GLU A 27 -22.65 -26.60 1.28
CA GLU A 27 -21.47 -27.09 2.01
C GLU A 27 -20.20 -26.30 1.63
N MET A 28 -20.00 -26.01 0.35
CA MET A 28 -18.86 -25.24 -0.13
C MET A 28 -18.92 -23.76 0.28
N SER A 29 -20.11 -23.22 0.57
CA SER A 29 -20.28 -21.83 1.02
C SER A 29 -19.59 -21.56 2.35
N ASP A 30 -19.50 -22.55 3.25
CA ASP A 30 -18.80 -22.43 4.52
C ASP A 30 -17.28 -22.31 4.34
N ILE A 31 -16.73 -23.10 3.41
CA ILE A 31 -15.32 -23.01 3.03
C ILE A 31 -15.03 -21.63 2.42
N ALA A 32 -15.89 -21.17 1.50
CA ALA A 32 -15.76 -19.85 0.89
C ALA A 32 -15.84 -18.72 1.93
N ALA A 33 -16.76 -18.81 2.91
CA ALA A 33 -16.85 -17.86 4.01
C ALA A 33 -15.55 -17.81 4.82
N GLY A 34 -14.94 -18.97 5.12
CA GLY A 34 -13.66 -19.05 5.81
C GLY A 34 -12.52 -18.35 5.04
N VAL A 35 -12.43 -18.61 3.74
CA VAL A 35 -11.45 -17.97 2.86
C VAL A 35 -11.62 -16.46 2.81
N LEU A 36 -12.86 -15.98 2.63
CA LEU A 36 -13.16 -14.54 2.57
C LEU A 36 -12.84 -13.84 3.89
N LYS A 37 -13.17 -14.44 5.04
CA LYS A 37 -12.81 -13.89 6.37
C LYS A 37 -11.30 -13.69 6.52
N LEU A 38 -10.49 -14.63 6.05
CA LEU A 38 -9.04 -14.51 6.09
C LEU A 38 -8.53 -13.34 5.25
N GLN A 39 -9.14 -13.11 4.08
CA GLN A 39 -8.80 -11.96 3.24
C GLN A 39 -9.18 -10.63 3.90
N LEU A 40 -10.38 -10.53 4.48
CA LEU A 40 -10.82 -9.32 5.18
C LEU A 40 -9.92 -9.00 6.38
N ALA A 41 -9.54 -10.00 7.18
CA ALA A 41 -8.59 -9.80 8.28
C ALA A 41 -7.21 -9.31 7.79
N THR A 42 -6.80 -9.70 6.57
CA THR A 42 -5.56 -9.23 5.95
C THR A 42 -5.70 -7.78 5.46
N ILE A 43 -6.86 -7.40 4.91
CA ILE A 43 -7.19 -6.02 4.56
C ILE A 43 -7.14 -5.13 5.81
N GLU A 44 -7.80 -5.54 6.90
CA GLU A 44 -7.81 -4.80 8.16
C GLU A 44 -6.41 -4.61 8.74
N ARG A 45 -5.58 -5.67 8.76
CA ARG A 45 -4.20 -5.57 9.23
C ARG A 45 -3.37 -4.63 8.37
N THR A 46 -3.57 -4.66 7.05
CA THR A 46 -2.89 -3.77 6.09
C THR A 46 -3.31 -2.31 6.29
N ARG A 47 -4.56 -2.08 6.70
CA ARG A 47 -5.12 -0.75 7.02
C ARG A 47 -4.90 -0.32 8.47
N ALA A 48 -4.14 -1.08 9.26
CA ALA A 48 -3.90 -0.74 10.66
C ALA A 48 -3.38 0.70 10.79
N GLU A 49 -3.93 1.43 11.76
CA GLU A 49 -3.66 2.85 11.96
C GLU A 49 -2.17 3.11 12.24
N GLY A 50 -1.67 4.27 11.81
CA GLY A 50 -0.32 4.73 12.13
C GLY A 50 0.78 4.29 11.15
N LYS A 51 0.43 3.76 9.97
CA LYS A 51 1.40 3.48 8.89
C LYS A 51 0.91 3.96 7.53
N TRP A 52 1.87 4.31 6.69
CA TRP A 52 1.63 4.57 5.27
C TRP A 52 1.22 3.28 4.56
N LEU A 53 0.16 3.35 3.74
CA LEU A 53 -0.28 2.26 2.90
C LEU A 53 0.30 2.41 1.49
N THR A 54 1.35 1.63 1.21
CA THR A 54 2.07 1.68 -0.06
C THR A 54 1.25 1.08 -1.21
N ARG A 55 1.59 1.45 -2.45
CA ARG A 55 0.99 0.83 -3.64
C ARG A 55 1.26 -0.67 -3.71
N GLN A 56 2.45 -1.11 -3.30
CA GLN A 56 2.82 -2.54 -3.31
C GLN A 56 1.92 -3.34 -2.37
N GLN A 57 1.74 -2.91 -1.11
CA GLN A 57 0.86 -3.60 -0.16
C GLN A 57 -0.57 -3.71 -0.67
N VAL A 58 -1.06 -2.65 -1.32
CA VAL A 58 -2.38 -2.65 -1.95
C VAL A 58 -2.45 -3.67 -3.09
N ALA A 59 -1.46 -3.70 -3.98
CA ALA A 59 -1.39 -4.70 -5.05
C ALA A 59 -1.33 -6.14 -4.50
N ASP A 60 -0.50 -6.38 -3.48
CA ASP A 60 -0.35 -7.69 -2.84
C ASP A 60 -1.69 -8.20 -2.29
N VAL A 61 -2.47 -7.32 -1.64
CA VAL A 61 -3.79 -7.69 -1.13
C VAL A 61 -4.80 -7.93 -2.27
N GLN A 62 -4.72 -7.20 -3.39
CA GLN A 62 -5.55 -7.49 -4.58
C GLN A 62 -5.24 -8.84 -5.17
N ASP A 63 -3.97 -9.16 -5.33
CA ASP A 63 -3.52 -10.43 -5.89
C ASP A 63 -3.91 -11.59 -4.99
N ASN A 64 -3.75 -11.44 -3.67
CA ASN A 64 -4.18 -12.43 -2.68
C ASN A 64 -5.69 -12.69 -2.74
N ILE A 65 -6.52 -11.64 -2.83
CA ILE A 65 -7.98 -11.80 -2.98
C ILE A 65 -8.30 -12.51 -4.28
N ARG A 66 -7.73 -12.08 -5.42
CA ARG A 66 -7.98 -12.71 -6.72
C ARG A 66 -7.59 -14.18 -6.71
N GLN A 67 -6.41 -14.51 -6.16
CA GLN A 67 -5.94 -15.88 -6.03
C GLN A 67 -6.86 -16.71 -5.14
N ALA A 68 -7.26 -16.17 -3.98
CA ALA A 68 -8.20 -16.83 -3.07
C ALA A 68 -9.55 -17.14 -3.76
N LEU A 69 -10.05 -16.22 -4.59
CA LEU A 69 -11.28 -16.41 -5.36
C LEU A 69 -11.13 -17.49 -6.44
N THR A 70 -9.98 -17.58 -7.12
CA THR A 70 -9.72 -18.64 -8.10
C THR A 70 -9.62 -20.03 -7.46
N GLY A 71 -9.18 -20.09 -6.20
CA GLY A 71 -9.07 -21.32 -5.43
C GLY A 71 -10.36 -21.74 -4.72
N LEU A 72 -11.47 -20.99 -4.89
CA LEU A 72 -12.73 -21.36 -4.26
C LEU A 72 -13.27 -22.66 -4.86
N PRO A 73 -13.87 -23.53 -4.02
CA PRO A 73 -14.43 -24.78 -4.51
C PRO A 73 -15.62 -24.56 -5.44
N MET A 74 -16.25 -23.38 -5.44
CA MET A 74 -17.44 -23.03 -6.22
C MET A 74 -17.27 -21.70 -6.97
N PRO A 75 -18.04 -21.46 -8.07
CA PRO A 75 -18.00 -20.20 -8.79
C PRO A 75 -18.36 -19.00 -7.89
N SER A 76 -17.64 -17.88 -8.03
CA SER A 76 -17.90 -16.66 -7.24
C SER A 76 -19.30 -16.09 -7.44
N SER A 77 -19.93 -16.32 -8.60
CA SER A 77 -21.32 -15.93 -8.87
C SER A 77 -22.34 -16.60 -7.93
N ARG A 78 -21.97 -17.71 -7.27
CA ARG A 78 -22.82 -18.40 -6.32
C ARG A 78 -22.72 -17.83 -4.91
N LEU A 79 -21.69 -17.05 -4.58
CA LEU A 79 -21.48 -16.51 -3.24
C LEU A 79 -22.63 -15.59 -2.78
N GLU A 80 -23.23 -14.84 -3.72
CA GLU A 80 -24.40 -14.01 -3.43
C GLU A 80 -25.62 -14.82 -2.95
N ALA A 81 -25.70 -16.12 -3.26
CA ALA A 81 -26.84 -16.94 -2.86
C ALA A 81 -26.82 -17.35 -1.38
N PHE A 82 -25.70 -17.21 -0.66
CA PHE A 82 -25.54 -17.74 0.70
C PHE A 82 -25.22 -16.64 1.72
N ASP A 83 -26.02 -16.53 2.77
CA ASP A 83 -25.90 -15.44 3.75
C ASP A 83 -24.57 -15.45 4.52
N ASN A 84 -23.98 -16.63 4.74
CA ASN A 84 -22.71 -16.80 5.47
C ASN A 84 -21.49 -16.20 4.75
N CYS A 85 -21.54 -16.06 3.42
CA CYS A 85 -20.44 -15.54 2.60
C CYS A 85 -20.80 -14.31 1.77
N ARG A 86 -22.09 -13.99 1.59
CA ARG A 86 -22.57 -12.85 0.78
C ARG A 86 -21.95 -11.53 1.20
N GLU A 87 -22.05 -11.14 2.47
CA GLU A 87 -21.56 -9.83 2.91
C GLU A 87 -20.03 -9.75 2.88
N LEU A 88 -19.36 -10.86 3.22
CA LEU A 88 -17.90 -10.96 3.12
C LEU A 88 -17.43 -10.80 1.66
N TRP A 89 -18.17 -11.40 0.73
CA TRP A 89 -17.90 -11.28 -0.70
C TRP A 89 -18.08 -9.84 -1.18
N ARG A 90 -19.18 -9.19 -0.80
CA ARG A 90 -19.45 -7.78 -1.13
C ARG A 90 -18.39 -6.85 -0.57
N GLU A 91 -17.87 -7.11 0.62
CA GLU A 91 -16.74 -6.37 1.18
C GLU A 91 -15.47 -6.51 0.35
N CYS A 92 -15.10 -7.74 -0.02
CA CYS A 92 -13.96 -7.98 -0.92
C CYS A 92 -14.16 -7.28 -2.27
N GLN A 93 -15.38 -7.30 -2.84
CA GLN A 93 -15.69 -6.62 -4.10
C GLN A 93 -15.57 -5.10 -3.99
N ARG A 94 -16.12 -4.50 -2.93
CA ARG A 94 -16.01 -3.05 -2.67
C ARG A 94 -14.54 -2.64 -2.59
N TRP A 95 -13.74 -3.41 -1.87
CA TRP A 95 -12.32 -3.15 -1.74
C TRP A 95 -11.58 -3.29 -3.08
N LEU A 96 -11.89 -4.31 -3.88
CA LEU A 96 -11.32 -4.47 -5.23
C LEU A 96 -11.73 -3.34 -6.19
N GLY A 97 -12.93 -2.78 -6.03
CA GLY A 97 -13.49 -1.75 -6.92
C GLY A 97 -12.97 -0.33 -6.63
N ASP A 98 -12.66 0.00 -5.38
CA ASP A 98 -12.31 1.38 -4.97
C ASP A 98 -11.04 1.46 -4.10
N ILE A 99 -10.08 0.60 -4.42
CA ILE A 99 -8.86 0.46 -3.63
C ILE A 99 -8.02 1.72 -3.58
N GLU A 100 -7.92 2.43 -4.71
CA GLU A 100 -7.02 3.57 -4.83
C GLU A 100 -7.57 4.77 -4.06
N ALA A 101 -8.88 5.02 -4.11
CA ALA A 101 -9.49 6.07 -3.30
C ALA A 101 -9.38 5.74 -1.80
N THR A 102 -9.61 4.47 -1.43
CA THR A 102 -9.43 4.00 -0.04
C THR A 102 -7.99 4.23 0.44
N ARG A 103 -7.00 3.90 -0.40
CA ARG A 103 -5.58 4.09 -0.11
C ARG A 103 -5.22 5.56 0.04
N LEU A 104 -5.72 6.41 -0.86
CA LEU A 104 -5.49 7.85 -0.81
C LEU A 104 -6.09 8.48 0.44
N ALA A 105 -7.32 8.13 0.81
CA ALA A 105 -7.98 8.61 2.03
C ALA A 105 -7.21 8.18 3.29
N HIS A 106 -6.78 6.92 3.36
CA HIS A 106 -5.94 6.42 4.45
C HIS A 106 -4.63 7.20 4.57
N ASN A 107 -3.90 7.34 3.46
CA ASN A 107 -2.62 8.05 3.45
C ASN A 107 -2.78 9.55 3.73
N GLN A 108 -3.90 10.15 3.35
CA GLN A 108 -4.22 11.53 3.70
C GLN A 108 -4.41 11.68 5.22
N ALA A 109 -5.23 10.83 5.84
CA ALA A 109 -5.44 10.85 7.28
C ALA A 109 -4.13 10.60 8.06
N PHE A 110 -3.32 9.63 7.60
CA PHE A 110 -1.98 9.40 8.14
C PHE A 110 -1.10 10.65 8.01
N THR A 111 -1.11 11.31 6.85
CA THR A 111 -0.30 12.50 6.61
C THR A 111 -0.71 13.64 7.53
N GLU A 112 -2.00 13.92 7.65
CA GLU A 112 -2.52 14.97 8.52
C GLU A 112 -2.15 14.71 9.99
N ALA A 113 -2.28 13.46 10.46
CA ALA A 113 -1.84 13.08 11.81
C ALA A 113 -0.33 13.29 12.02
N MET A 114 0.51 12.94 11.04
CA MET A 114 1.96 13.14 11.12
C MET A 114 2.34 14.62 11.11
N LEU A 115 1.71 15.43 10.28
CA LEU A 115 1.96 16.88 10.22
C LEU A 115 1.57 17.57 11.54
N GLU A 116 0.50 17.11 12.19
CA GLU A 116 0.11 17.62 13.51
C GLU A 116 1.08 17.18 14.60
N GLN A 117 1.33 15.87 14.70
CA GLN A 117 2.16 15.28 15.74
C GLN A 117 3.60 15.81 15.70
N TYR A 118 4.14 16.05 14.50
CA TYR A 118 5.53 16.47 14.29
C TYR A 118 5.62 17.92 13.80
N ARG A 119 4.64 18.77 14.13
CA ARG A 119 4.62 20.17 13.68
C ARG A 119 5.94 20.91 13.98
N GLY A 120 6.47 20.76 15.19
CA GLY A 120 7.74 21.38 15.58
C GLY A 120 8.94 20.94 14.71
N PHE A 121 8.93 19.71 14.22
CA PHE A 121 9.94 19.24 13.26
C PHE A 121 9.75 19.93 11.91
N PHE A 122 8.53 19.97 11.36
CA PHE A 122 8.29 20.58 10.04
C PHE A 122 8.50 22.10 10.01
N ASP A 123 8.27 22.76 11.14
CA ASP A 123 8.50 24.20 11.30
C ASP A 123 9.98 24.55 11.48
N GLY A 124 10.77 23.63 12.05
CA GLY A 124 12.14 23.91 12.52
C GLY A 124 13.27 23.15 11.83
N VAL A 125 12.99 22.10 11.04
CA VAL A 125 14.03 21.27 10.39
C VAL A 125 14.87 22.05 9.38
N GLU A 126 14.33 23.16 8.86
CA GLU A 126 14.98 23.99 7.86
C GLU A 126 14.98 25.46 8.25
N SER A 127 15.70 26.29 7.49
CA SER A 127 15.79 27.74 7.77
C SER A 127 14.45 28.48 7.68
N SER A 128 13.45 27.86 7.07
CA SER A 128 12.07 28.30 7.05
C SER A 128 11.16 27.07 7.13
N PRO A 129 9.94 27.22 7.69
CA PRO A 129 8.97 26.14 7.74
C PRO A 129 8.73 25.52 6.37
N LEU A 130 8.63 24.19 6.32
CA LEU A 130 8.26 23.51 5.08
C LEU A 130 6.82 23.88 4.70
N ASN A 131 6.61 24.21 3.43
CA ASN A 131 5.25 24.39 2.95
C ASN A 131 4.50 23.05 2.88
N ALA A 132 3.18 23.10 2.69
CA ALA A 132 2.34 21.91 2.71
C ALA A 132 2.76 20.83 1.69
N SER A 133 3.23 21.20 0.48
CA SER A 133 3.63 20.20 -0.51
C SER A 133 4.99 19.56 -0.18
N GLN A 134 5.94 20.34 0.35
CA GLN A 134 7.22 19.85 0.85
C GLN A 134 7.02 18.90 2.04
N ALA A 135 6.23 19.29 3.03
CA ALA A 135 5.97 18.47 4.21
C ALA A 135 5.24 17.16 3.83
N ARG A 136 4.26 17.22 2.93
CA ARG A 136 3.60 16.01 2.38
C ARG A 136 4.59 15.10 1.64
N ALA A 137 5.53 15.66 0.87
CA ALA A 137 6.59 14.87 0.24
C ALA A 137 7.52 14.21 1.26
N VAL A 138 7.83 14.91 2.36
CA VAL A 138 8.64 14.38 3.46
C VAL A 138 7.91 13.28 4.23
N VAL A 139 6.58 13.35 4.42
CA VAL A 139 5.81 12.31 5.12
C VAL A 139 5.58 11.06 4.28
N ASN A 140 5.50 11.21 2.95
CA ASN A 140 5.14 10.13 2.03
C ASN A 140 6.00 8.86 2.26
N GLY A 141 5.34 7.74 2.57
CA GLY A 141 5.97 6.47 2.92
C GLY A 141 6.08 5.47 1.77
N GLU A 142 5.89 5.89 0.52
CA GLU A 142 6.14 5.00 -0.61
C GLU A 142 7.61 4.57 -0.67
N ARG A 143 7.85 3.33 -1.13
CA ARG A 143 9.22 2.79 -1.30
C ARG A 143 10.06 3.62 -2.28
N SER A 144 9.40 4.19 -3.29
CA SER A 144 10.00 5.04 -4.30
C SER A 144 9.11 6.25 -4.53
N LEU A 145 9.68 7.45 -4.45
CA LEU A 145 8.96 8.71 -4.60
C LEU A 145 9.67 9.61 -5.59
N LEU A 146 8.93 10.09 -6.60
CA LEU A 146 9.38 11.14 -7.50
C LEU A 146 8.79 12.48 -7.04
N VAL A 147 9.67 13.43 -6.71
CA VAL A 147 9.27 14.80 -6.35
C VAL A 147 9.55 15.72 -7.54
N LEU A 148 8.48 16.23 -8.15
CA LEU A 148 8.58 17.21 -9.24
C LEU A 148 8.74 18.61 -8.65
N ALA A 149 9.86 19.27 -8.94
CA ALA A 149 10.26 20.48 -8.24
C ALA A 149 11.01 21.47 -9.14
N GLY A 150 10.40 22.64 -9.38
CA GLY A 150 10.97 23.73 -10.17
C GLY A 150 12.24 24.34 -9.55
N ALA A 151 12.91 25.22 -10.27
CA ALA A 151 14.01 26.02 -9.71
C ALA A 151 13.53 26.81 -8.47
N GLY A 152 14.34 26.88 -7.41
CA GLY A 152 14.00 27.61 -6.19
C GLY A 152 12.93 26.97 -5.27
N SER A 153 12.32 25.85 -5.64
CA SER A 153 11.24 25.21 -4.86
C SER A 153 11.67 24.45 -3.59
N GLY A 154 12.94 24.53 -3.20
CA GLY A 154 13.44 23.88 -1.97
C GLY A 154 13.69 22.37 -2.10
N LYS A 155 14.13 21.88 -3.27
CA LYS A 155 14.50 20.45 -3.49
C LYS A 155 15.44 19.91 -2.42
N THR A 156 16.53 20.64 -2.14
CA THR A 156 17.51 20.26 -1.12
C THR A 156 16.88 20.25 0.26
N SER A 157 15.99 21.20 0.58
CA SER A 157 15.24 21.23 1.84
C SER A 157 14.42 19.97 2.04
N VAL A 158 13.74 19.49 0.99
CA VAL A 158 12.94 18.24 1.05
C VAL A 158 13.84 17.03 1.29
N LEU A 159 15.01 16.95 0.65
CA LEU A 159 15.94 15.83 0.84
C LEU A 159 16.51 15.79 2.26
N VAL A 160 16.96 16.93 2.78
CA VAL A 160 17.50 17.03 4.16
C VAL A 160 16.40 16.75 5.18
N ALA A 161 15.22 17.36 5.02
CA ALA A 161 14.09 17.09 5.89
C ALA A 161 13.62 15.63 5.80
N ARG A 162 13.71 14.98 4.63
CA ARG A 162 13.38 13.55 4.53
C ARG A 162 14.38 12.67 5.27
N ALA A 163 15.68 12.98 5.21
CA ALA A 163 16.67 12.27 6.01
C ALA A 163 16.38 12.44 7.51
N GLY A 164 16.15 13.68 7.96
CA GLY A 164 15.78 13.98 9.35
C GLY A 164 14.48 13.28 9.78
N TRP A 165 13.50 13.19 8.89
CA TRP A 165 12.23 12.51 9.14
C TRP A 165 12.40 11.01 9.39
N LEU A 166 13.21 10.34 8.56
CA LEU A 166 13.51 8.92 8.72
C LEU A 166 14.24 8.64 10.05
N LEU A 167 15.18 9.51 10.43
CA LEU A 167 15.84 9.44 11.72
C LEU A 167 14.87 9.67 12.89
N ALA A 168 14.09 10.75 12.84
CA ALA A 168 13.16 11.13 13.91
C ALA A 168 12.10 10.06 14.18
N ARG A 169 11.72 9.29 13.16
CA ARG A 169 10.79 8.16 13.28
C ARG A 169 11.44 6.82 13.56
N GLY A 170 12.77 6.74 13.61
CA GLY A 170 13.49 5.48 13.75
C GLY A 170 13.25 4.50 12.59
N GLU A 171 12.92 5.02 11.40
CA GLU A 171 12.72 4.21 10.19
C GLU A 171 14.04 3.88 9.49
N ALA A 172 15.10 4.62 9.79
CA ALA A 172 16.46 4.34 9.37
C ALA A 172 17.45 4.85 10.42
N ALA A 173 18.59 4.17 10.55
CA ALA A 173 19.79 4.72 11.17
C ALA A 173 20.54 5.62 10.17
N ALA A 174 21.39 6.51 10.67
CA ALA A 174 22.08 7.52 9.85
C ALA A 174 22.95 6.89 8.75
N GLU A 175 23.67 5.83 9.09
CA GLU A 175 24.52 5.04 8.18
C GLU A 175 23.72 4.28 7.11
N GLN A 176 22.39 4.17 7.24
CA GLN A 176 21.50 3.57 6.25
C GLN A 176 21.00 4.61 5.22
N ILE A 177 21.32 5.89 5.41
CA ILE A 177 20.89 6.98 4.54
C ILE A 177 22.06 7.43 3.66
N LEU A 178 21.89 7.33 2.34
CA LEU A 178 22.82 7.85 1.35
C LEU A 178 22.16 8.96 0.54
N LEU A 179 22.81 10.12 0.47
CA LEU A 179 22.38 11.21 -0.41
C LEU A 179 23.31 11.32 -1.61
N LEU A 180 22.73 11.54 -2.79
CA LEU A 180 23.48 11.65 -4.04
C LEU A 180 23.16 12.95 -4.77
N ALA A 181 24.21 13.58 -5.28
CA ALA A 181 24.12 14.76 -6.13
C ALA A 181 25.01 14.60 -7.38
N PHE A 182 24.67 15.32 -8.46
CA PHE A 182 25.48 15.30 -9.68
C PHE A 182 26.81 16.07 -9.52
N GLY A 183 26.75 17.26 -8.91
CA GLY A 183 27.92 18.14 -8.75
C GLY A 183 28.54 18.04 -7.36
N ARG A 184 29.87 18.20 -7.29
CA ARG A 184 30.62 18.23 -6.01
C ARG A 184 30.12 19.33 -5.06
N GLN A 185 29.87 20.52 -5.59
CA GLN A 185 29.36 21.65 -4.80
C GLN A 185 28.00 21.32 -4.15
N ALA A 186 27.09 20.69 -4.91
CA ALA A 186 25.77 20.30 -4.39
C ALA A 186 25.88 19.21 -3.30
N ALA A 187 26.80 18.25 -3.45
CA ALA A 187 27.06 17.26 -2.41
C ALA A 187 27.62 17.92 -1.13
N GLN A 188 28.60 18.82 -1.27
CA GLN A 188 29.19 19.56 -0.13
C GLN A 188 28.18 20.46 0.59
N GLU A 189 27.33 21.16 -0.16
CA GLU A 189 26.25 21.97 0.40
C GLU A 189 25.26 21.10 1.19
N MET A 190 24.90 19.94 0.65
CA MET A 190 23.98 19.00 1.29
C MET A 190 24.57 18.41 2.58
N ASP A 191 25.85 18.04 2.59
CA ASP A 191 26.58 17.60 3.79
C ASP A 191 26.59 18.69 4.87
N ALA A 192 26.97 19.91 4.50
CA ALA A 192 27.02 21.03 5.45
C ALA A 192 25.63 21.29 6.06
N ARG A 193 24.58 21.19 5.24
CA ARG A 193 23.20 21.38 5.68
C ARG A 193 22.73 20.25 6.59
N ILE A 194 23.08 19.00 6.31
CA ILE A 194 22.77 17.88 7.22
C ILE A 194 23.44 18.07 8.57
N ARG A 195 24.72 18.41 8.59
CA ARG A 195 25.45 18.64 9.84
C ARG A 195 24.81 19.77 10.65
N GLU A 196 24.45 20.87 9.99
CA GLU A 196 23.81 22.02 10.63
C GLU A 196 22.41 21.68 11.18
N ARG A 197 21.59 20.97 10.39
CA ARG A 197 20.16 20.78 10.69
C ARG A 197 19.85 19.55 11.52
N LEU A 198 20.59 18.47 11.32
CA LEU A 198 20.35 17.17 11.92
C LEU A 198 21.38 16.80 12.98
N ALA A 199 22.42 17.64 13.17
CA ALA A 199 23.54 17.38 14.07
C ALA A 199 24.15 15.98 13.87
N SER A 200 24.18 15.51 12.62
CA SER A 200 24.68 14.19 12.24
C SER A 200 25.87 14.32 11.30
N ASP A 201 26.93 13.59 11.62
CA ASP A 201 28.11 13.40 10.76
C ASP A 201 28.09 12.06 10.02
N ASP A 202 27.12 11.19 10.34
CA ASP A 202 27.05 9.82 9.84
C ASP A 202 26.27 9.70 8.53
N ILE A 203 25.43 10.69 8.19
CA ILE A 203 24.80 10.76 6.86
C ILE A 203 25.78 11.42 5.89
N THR A 204 26.15 10.70 4.83
CA THR A 204 27.06 11.22 3.79
C THR A 204 26.32 11.56 2.49
N ALA A 205 26.53 12.77 1.98
CA ALA A 205 26.20 13.17 0.63
C ALA A 205 27.40 12.98 -0.30
N ARG A 206 27.19 12.25 -1.41
CA ARG A 206 28.24 11.94 -2.38
C ARG A 206 27.85 12.31 -3.80
N THR A 207 28.84 12.43 -4.67
CA THR A 207 28.57 12.34 -6.11
C THR A 207 28.52 10.88 -6.55
N PHE A 208 27.85 10.61 -7.68
CA PHE A 208 27.84 9.27 -8.28
C PHE A 208 29.25 8.72 -8.52
N HIS A 209 30.17 9.57 -9.03
CA HIS A 209 31.57 9.18 -9.24
C HIS A 209 32.29 8.87 -7.93
N SER A 210 32.05 9.67 -6.88
CA SER A 210 32.67 9.43 -5.57
C SER A 210 32.13 8.18 -4.88
N LEU A 211 30.86 7.83 -5.11
CA LEU A 211 30.29 6.57 -4.63
C LEU A 211 30.92 5.39 -5.37
N ALA A 212 31.04 5.47 -6.69
CA ALA A 212 31.59 4.39 -7.51
C ALA A 212 33.05 4.05 -7.19
N LEU A 213 33.83 5.00 -6.66
CA LEU A 213 35.21 4.75 -6.19
C LEU A 213 35.28 4.14 -4.78
N HIS A 214 34.18 4.19 -4.03
CA HIS A 214 34.12 3.73 -2.65
C HIS A 214 33.65 2.28 -2.51
N ILE A 215 32.86 1.80 -3.48
CA ILE A 215 32.37 0.42 -3.60
C ILE A 215 33.32 -0.41 -4.48
#